data_AF-A0A8C2P782-F1
#
_entry.id   AF-A0A8C2P782-F1
#
_cell.length_a   1.000
_cell.length_b   1.000
_cell.length_c   1.000
_cell.angle_alpha   90.00
_cell.angle_beta   90.00
_cell.angle_gamma   90.00
#
_symmetry.space_group_name_H-M   'P 1'
#
loop_
_entity.id
_entity.type
_entity.pdbx_description
1 polymer ?
#
loop_
_entity_poly.entity_id
_entity_poly.type
_entity_poly.pdbx_seq_one_letter_code
_entity_poly.pdbx_strand_id
1 'polypeptide(L)'
;MPAIVLYYYTFQGAKMDLVLSIADYYVFTPYIYPATWPEDNIFRQAITLLIVTNLGALILYFFFATLSYYFVYDHLLMKHPQFLKNQVSREIAHSVQSMPWMSIPTVLLFLLEVRGYSRLYDGIGEFPYGAKMDLTLNATEYYLFVLYIYPAT
;
A
#
# COMPACT_ATOMS: atom_id res chain seq x y z
N MET A 1 -7.18 -8.76 36.52
CA MET A 1 -6.36 -8.93 35.29
C MET A 1 -6.43 -7.62 34.52
N PRO A 2 -5.32 -6.99 34.13
CA PRO A 2 -5.34 -5.64 33.54
C PRO A 2 -5.91 -5.68 32.12
N ALA A 3 -6.74 -4.68 31.77
CA ALA A 3 -7.43 -4.57 30.48
C ALA A 3 -6.50 -4.66 29.25
N ILE A 4 -5.24 -4.26 29.42
CA ILE A 4 -4.18 -4.37 28.40
C ILE A 4 -3.92 -5.84 28.02
N VAL A 5 -3.86 -6.76 28.99
CA VAL A 5 -3.60 -8.18 28.71
C VAL A 5 -4.79 -8.80 27.99
N LEU A 6 -6.02 -8.44 28.36
CA LEU A 6 -7.21 -8.89 27.63
C LEU A 6 -7.18 -8.35 26.19
N TYR A 7 -6.81 -7.09 25.98
CA TYR A 7 -6.63 -6.49 24.65
C TYR A 7 -5.63 -7.29 23.81
N TYR A 8 -4.46 -7.63 24.36
CA TYR A 8 -3.46 -8.48 23.67
C TYR A 8 -3.98 -9.89 23.33
N TYR A 9 -4.79 -10.51 24.18
CA TYR A 9 -5.35 -11.84 23.91
C TYR A 9 -6.49 -11.80 22.87
N THR A 10 -7.36 -10.80 22.90
CA THR A 10 -8.35 -10.59 21.82
C THR A 10 -7.66 -10.25 20.50
N PHE A 11 -6.54 -9.52 20.56
CA PHE A 11 -5.68 -9.20 19.43
C PHE A 11 -4.98 -10.43 18.83
N GLN A 12 -4.57 -11.41 19.65
CA GLN A 12 -4.05 -12.68 19.15
C GLN A 12 -5.14 -13.61 18.56
N GLY A 13 -6.41 -13.43 18.94
CA GLY A 13 -7.54 -14.19 18.40
C GLY A 13 -8.05 -13.67 17.05
N ALA A 14 -7.94 -12.37 16.81
CA ALA A 14 -8.25 -11.74 15.52
C ALA A 14 -6.97 -11.57 14.71
N LYS A 15 -6.75 -12.46 13.73
CA LYS A 15 -5.66 -12.46 12.72
C LYS A 15 -5.66 -11.16 11.88
N MET A 16 -5.36 -10.01 12.48
CA MET A 16 -5.31 -8.70 11.83
C MET A 16 -3.98 -8.03 12.17
N ASP A 17 -3.34 -7.47 11.14
CA ASP A 17 -2.09 -6.72 11.29
C ASP A 17 -2.28 -5.52 12.24
N LEU A 18 -1.27 -5.24 13.07
CA LEU A 18 -1.23 -4.12 14.02
C LEU A 18 -1.53 -2.78 13.34
N VAL A 19 -0.91 -2.53 12.20
CA VAL A 19 -1.13 -1.29 11.45
C VAL A 19 -2.58 -1.17 11.00
N LEU A 20 -3.15 -2.29 10.54
CA LEU A 20 -4.53 -2.34 10.07
C LEU A 20 -5.52 -2.11 11.21
N SER A 21 -5.26 -2.67 12.39
CA SER A 21 -6.10 -2.49 13.58
C SER A 21 -6.13 -1.05 14.08
N ILE A 22 -4.98 -0.37 14.07
CA ILE A 22 -4.86 1.01 14.54
C ILE A 22 -5.59 1.94 13.57
N ALA A 23 -5.35 1.76 12.26
CA ALA A 23 -6.03 2.55 11.24
C ALA A 23 -7.55 2.30 11.27
N ASP A 24 -7.96 1.05 11.43
CA ASP A 24 -9.35 0.66 11.49
C ASP A 24 -10.08 1.25 12.71
N TYR A 25 -9.51 1.14 13.91
CA TYR A 25 -10.12 1.65 15.14
C TYR A 25 -10.20 3.19 15.20
N TYR A 26 -9.10 3.88 14.88
CA TYR A 26 -9.03 5.33 15.04
C TYR A 26 -9.59 6.12 13.85
N VAL A 27 -9.53 5.56 12.65
CA VAL A 27 -9.86 6.29 11.41
C VAL A 27 -11.09 5.70 10.73
N PHE A 28 -11.22 4.39 10.58
CA PHE A 28 -12.26 3.83 9.69
C PHE A 28 -13.57 3.44 10.39
N THR A 29 -13.50 2.94 11.62
CA THR A 29 -14.69 2.62 12.45
C THR A 29 -15.63 3.81 12.66
N PRO A 30 -15.14 5.04 12.93
CA PRO A 30 -16.05 6.18 13.14
C PRO A 30 -16.63 6.78 11.85
N TYR A 31 -15.96 6.63 10.70
CA TYR A 31 -16.31 7.38 9.48
C TYR A 31 -16.73 6.52 8.27
N ILE A 32 -16.32 5.25 8.21
CA ILE A 32 -16.49 4.42 7.01
C ILE A 32 -17.39 3.21 7.27
N TYR A 33 -17.29 2.58 8.44
CA TYR A 33 -18.01 1.33 8.70
C TYR A 33 -19.33 1.54 9.47
N PRO A 34 -20.43 0.91 9.04
CA PRO A 34 -21.62 0.80 9.87
C PRO A 34 -21.31 0.06 11.17
N ALA A 35 -21.90 0.48 12.29
CA ALA A 35 -21.73 -0.18 13.60
C ALA A 35 -22.15 -1.67 13.62
N THR A 36 -22.83 -2.14 12.57
CA THR A 36 -23.25 -3.53 12.40
C THR A 36 -22.17 -4.45 11.82
N TRP A 37 -21.04 -3.92 11.36
CA TRP A 37 -19.96 -4.73 10.76
C TRP A 37 -18.95 -5.22 11.81
N PRO A 38 -18.81 -6.55 11.98
CA PRO A 38 -17.79 -7.12 12.85
C PRO A 38 -16.36 -6.72 12.43
N GLU A 39 -15.45 -6.59 13.41
CA GLU A 39 -14.04 -6.23 13.19
C GLU A 39 -13.24 -7.31 12.43
N ASP A 40 -13.69 -8.56 12.49
CA ASP A 40 -13.10 -9.71 11.81
C ASP A 40 -13.60 -9.91 10.36
N ASN A 41 -14.50 -9.04 9.89
CA ASN A 41 -15.08 -9.12 8.56
C ASN A 41 -14.01 -8.90 7.47
N ILE A 42 -13.91 -9.86 6.54
CA ILE A 42 -12.95 -9.81 5.42
C ILE A 42 -13.16 -8.61 4.50
N PHE A 43 -14.42 -8.17 4.33
CA PHE A 43 -14.74 -7.01 3.51
C PHE A 43 -14.27 -5.71 4.17
N ARG A 44 -14.39 -5.61 5.50
CA ARG A 44 -13.86 -4.48 6.27
C ARG A 44 -12.34 -4.39 6.14
N GLN A 45 -11.65 -5.52 6.30
CA GLN A 45 -10.19 -5.58 6.13
C GLN A 45 -9.76 -5.22 4.71
N ALA A 46 -10.45 -5.73 3.69
CA ALA A 46 -10.15 -5.43 2.29
C ALA A 46 -10.36 -3.94 1.95
N ILE A 47 -11.43 -3.32 2.45
CA ILE A 47 -11.70 -1.90 2.24
C ILE A 47 -10.66 -1.04 2.97
N THR A 48 -10.33 -1.38 4.22
CA THR A 48 -9.29 -0.68 4.99
C THR A 48 -7.94 -0.76 4.26
N LEU A 49 -7.54 -1.95 3.80
CA LEU A 49 -6.32 -2.16 3.00
C LEU A 49 -6.36 -1.31 1.72
N LEU A 50 -7.45 -1.37 0.97
CA LEU A 50 -7.59 -0.63 -0.28
C LEU A 50 -7.43 0.88 -0.08
N ILE A 51 -8.05 1.44 0.96
CA ILE A 51 -7.97 2.88 1.23
C ILE A 51 -6.56 3.26 1.69
N VAL A 52 -5.98 2.53 2.64
CA VAL A 52 -4.64 2.81 3.15
C VAL A 52 -3.59 2.70 2.05
N THR A 53 -3.64 1.66 1.22
CA THR A 53 -2.71 1.45 0.12
C THR A 53 -2.83 2.55 -0.94
N ASN A 54 -4.04 2.93 -1.35
CA ASN A 54 -4.23 4.02 -2.32
C ASN A 54 -3.79 5.39 -1.77
N LEU A 55 -4.08 5.67 -0.50
CA LEU A 55 -3.65 6.91 0.13
C LEU A 55 -2.13 6.99 0.25
N GLY A 56 -1.48 5.90 0.67
CA GLY A 56 -0.03 5.80 0.70
C GLY A 56 0.59 6.00 -0.69
N ALA A 57 0.03 5.37 -1.71
CA ALA A 57 0.47 5.53 -3.10
C ALA A 57 0.34 6.98 -3.59
N LEU A 58 -0.77 7.66 -3.30
CA LEU A 58 -0.96 9.07 -3.66
C LEU A 58 0.05 9.98 -2.97
N ILE A 59 0.28 9.80 -1.66
CA ILE A 59 1.25 10.60 -0.89
C ILE A 59 2.65 10.43 -1.47
N LEU A 60 3.08 9.17 -1.68
CA LEU A 60 4.40 8.88 -2.25
C LEU A 60 4.52 9.43 -3.66
N TYR A 61 3.50 9.24 -4.50
CA TYR A 61 3.49 9.76 -5.86
C TYR A 61 3.63 11.28 -5.87
N PHE A 62 2.81 12.03 -5.15
CA PHE A 62 2.90 13.49 -5.13
C PHE A 62 4.20 13.98 -4.51
N PHE A 63 4.71 13.32 -3.47
CA PHE A 63 5.99 13.67 -2.87
C PHE A 63 7.13 13.54 -3.87
N PHE A 64 7.29 12.36 -4.49
CA PHE A 64 8.37 12.12 -5.44
C PHE A 64 8.15 12.84 -6.78
N ALA A 65 6.92 12.96 -7.26
CA ALA A 65 6.61 13.72 -8.47
C ALA A 65 6.93 15.20 -8.30
N THR A 66 6.64 15.79 -7.13
CA THR A 66 6.99 17.19 -6.83
C THR A 66 8.51 17.36 -6.80
N LEU A 67 9.24 16.48 -6.11
CA LEU A 67 10.70 16.54 -6.09
C LEU A 67 11.31 16.38 -7.49
N SER A 68 10.84 15.40 -8.26
CA SER A 68 11.30 15.17 -9.63
C SER A 68 11.02 16.38 -10.53
N TYR A 69 9.84 16.97 -10.42
CA TYR A 69 9.44 18.15 -11.19
C TYR A 69 10.36 19.36 -10.93
N TYR A 70 10.77 19.59 -9.68
CA TYR A 70 11.63 20.72 -9.34
C TYR A 70 13.13 20.46 -9.55
N PHE A 71 13.61 19.25 -9.25
CA PHE A 71 15.05 18.96 -9.20
C PHE A 71 15.59 18.21 -10.42
N VAL A 72 14.76 17.43 -11.12
CA VAL A 72 15.21 16.52 -12.19
C VAL A 72 14.65 16.92 -13.55
N TYR A 73 13.43 17.46 -13.60
CA TYR A 73 12.72 17.74 -14.85
C TYR A 73 13.28 18.97 -15.60
N ASP A 74 13.66 18.77 -16.87
CA ASP A 74 14.06 19.87 -17.75
C ASP A 74 12.84 20.61 -18.30
N HIS A 75 12.63 21.83 -17.81
CA HIS A 75 11.52 22.68 -18.22
C HIS A 75 11.64 23.19 -19.67
N LEU A 76 12.80 23.05 -20.32
CA LEU A 76 12.97 23.38 -21.74
C LEU A 76 12.14 22.46 -22.64
N LEU A 77 11.85 21.23 -22.20
CA LEU A 77 10.98 20.27 -22.90
C LEU A 77 9.57 20.82 -23.12
N MET A 78 9.08 21.68 -22.23
CA MET A 78 7.74 22.29 -22.36
C MET A 78 7.59 23.21 -23.57
N LYS A 79 8.72 23.67 -24.15
CA LYS A 79 8.73 24.52 -25.35
C LYS A 79 8.85 23.71 -26.64
N HIS A 80 9.01 22.39 -26.54
CA HIS A 80 9.19 21.53 -27.70
C HIS A 80 7.88 21.48 -28.53
N PRO A 81 7.93 21.51 -29.87
CA PRO A 81 6.72 21.50 -30.72
C PRO A 81 5.85 20.25 -30.57
N GLN A 82 6.40 19.15 -30.05
CA GLN A 82 5.63 17.93 -29.75
C GLN A 82 5.09 17.89 -28.31
N PHE A 83 5.36 18.91 -27.49
CA PHE A 83 4.85 18.97 -26.12
C PHE A 83 3.33 19.19 -26.14
N LEU A 84 2.59 18.25 -25.56
CA LEU A 84 1.14 18.29 -25.58
C LEU A 84 0.62 19.39 -24.66
N LYS A 85 -0.53 19.99 -25.02
CA LYS A 85 -1.19 20.98 -24.15
C LYS A 85 -1.57 20.32 -22.82
N ASN A 86 -1.16 20.94 -21.71
CA ASN A 86 -1.37 20.45 -20.35
C ASN A 86 -0.82 19.03 -20.11
N GLN A 87 0.25 18.64 -20.80
CA GLN A 87 0.81 17.28 -20.72
C GLN A 87 1.06 16.83 -19.28
N VAL A 88 1.71 17.66 -18.46
CA VAL A 88 1.99 17.35 -17.04
C VAL A 88 0.69 17.04 -16.26
N SER A 89 -0.35 17.86 -16.45
CA SER A 89 -1.64 17.62 -15.79
C SER A 89 -2.32 16.33 -16.28
N ARG A 90 -2.15 15.98 -17.56
CA ARG A 90 -2.68 14.75 -18.13
C ARG A 90 -1.96 13.52 -17.61
N GLU A 91 -0.64 13.58 -17.52
CA GLU A 91 0.18 12.52 -16.94
C GLU A 91 -0.20 12.29 -15.48
N ILE A 92 -0.31 13.36 -14.68
CA ILE A 92 -0.79 13.27 -13.29
C ILE A 92 -2.19 12.66 -13.22
N ALA A 93 -3.12 13.12 -14.06
CA ALA A 93 -4.48 12.58 -14.09
C ALA A 93 -4.50 11.09 -14.44
N HIS A 94 -3.73 10.67 -15.44
CA HIS A 94 -3.63 9.27 -15.84
C HIS A 94 -2.98 8.40 -14.75
N SER A 95 -1.92 8.88 -14.09
CA SER A 95 -1.30 8.18 -12.96
C SER A 95 -2.27 8.02 -11.79
N VAL A 96 -2.97 9.08 -11.40
CA VAL A 96 -3.93 9.03 -10.28
C VAL A 96 -5.14 8.15 -10.62
N GLN A 97 -5.61 8.17 -11.87
CA GLN A 97 -6.73 7.33 -12.30
C GLN A 97 -6.37 5.85 -12.38
N SER A 98 -5.11 5.50 -12.65
CA SER A 98 -4.67 4.10 -12.74
C SER A 98 -4.36 3.46 -11.38
N MET A 99 -4.01 4.26 -10.36
CA MET A 99 -3.69 3.79 -9.00
C MET A 99 -4.75 2.87 -8.37
N PRO A 100 -6.06 3.21 -8.39
CA PRO A 100 -7.09 2.33 -7.83
C PRO A 100 -7.13 0.98 -8.54
N TRP A 101 -7.01 0.96 -9.87
CA TRP A 101 -7.09 -0.27 -10.65
C TRP A 101 -5.91 -1.20 -10.40
N MET A 102 -4.70 -0.66 -10.29
CA MET A 102 -3.51 -1.48 -9.97
C MET A 102 -3.50 -1.96 -8.51
N SER A 103 -4.12 -1.21 -7.60
CA SER A 103 -4.14 -1.55 -6.17
C SER A 103 -5.02 -2.77 -5.86
N ILE A 104 -6.03 -3.07 -6.68
CA ILE A 104 -6.97 -4.19 -6.46
C ILE A 104 -6.24 -5.56 -6.37
N PRO A 105 -5.44 -5.98 -7.37
CA PRO A 105 -4.72 -7.25 -7.28
C PRO A 105 -3.69 -7.26 -6.14
N THR A 106 -3.03 -6.12 -5.86
CA THR A 106 -2.08 -6.00 -4.75
C THR A 106 -2.75 -6.19 -3.40
N VAL A 107 -3.90 -5.55 -3.18
CA VAL A 107 -4.69 -5.68 -1.95
C VAL A 107 -5.23 -7.10 -1.80
N LEU A 108 -5.63 -7.75 -2.89
CA LEU A 108 -6.05 -9.16 -2.86
C LEU A 108 -4.92 -10.07 -2.36
N LEU A 109 -3.69 -9.87 -2.83
CA LEU A 109 -2.52 -10.63 -2.38
C LEU A 109 -2.20 -10.35 -0.91
N PHE A 110 -2.18 -9.09 -0.48
CA PHE A 110 -1.96 -8.74 0.92
C PHE A 110 -3.05 -9.25 1.85
N LEU A 111 -4.31 -9.29 1.39
CA LEU A 111 -5.40 -9.86 2.17
C LEU A 111 -5.20 -11.37 2.41
N LEU A 112 -4.71 -12.10 1.40
CA LEU A 112 -4.36 -13.51 1.53
C LEU A 112 -3.19 -13.71 2.51
N GLU A 113 -2.20 -12.83 2.47
CA GLU A 113 -1.05 -12.82 3.38
C GLU A 113 -1.45 -12.56 4.83
N VAL A 114 -2.22 -11.50 5.10
CA VAL A 114 -2.70 -11.15 6.46
C VAL A 114 -3.54 -12.27 7.07
N ARG A 115 -4.25 -13.05 6.25
CA ARG A 115 -5.02 -14.23 6.70
C ARG A 115 -4.15 -15.46 6.91
N GLY A 116 -2.86 -15.40 6.62
CA GLY A 116 -1.89 -16.49 6.79
C GLY A 116 -2.02 -17.59 5.73
N TYR A 117 -2.53 -17.26 4.53
CA TYR A 117 -2.41 -18.16 3.38
C TYR A 117 -1.01 -18.11 2.76
N SER A 118 -0.28 -17.01 2.96
CA SER A 118 1.13 -16.91 2.63
C SER A 118 1.98 -17.52 3.75
N ARG A 119 2.60 -18.68 3.49
CA ARG A 119 3.61 -19.32 4.38
C ARG A 119 5.04 -18.88 4.06
N LEU A 120 5.20 -17.76 3.35
CA LEU A 120 6.50 -17.31 2.87
C LEU A 120 7.48 -17.02 4.03
N TYR A 121 6.93 -16.69 5.21
CA TYR A 121 7.68 -16.24 6.39
C TYR A 121 7.88 -17.28 7.50
N ASP A 122 7.27 -18.47 7.40
CA ASP A 122 7.16 -19.42 8.51
C ASP A 122 8.50 -20.06 8.96
N GLY A 123 9.62 -19.84 8.26
CA GLY A 123 10.93 -20.47 8.54
C GLY A 123 12.14 -19.53 8.56
N ILE A 124 11.94 -18.21 8.51
CA ILE A 124 13.04 -17.25 8.31
C ILE A 124 13.84 -16.98 9.58
N GLY A 125 13.22 -17.18 10.75
CA GLY A 125 13.90 -17.10 12.06
C GLY A 125 14.85 -18.25 12.36
N GLU A 126 14.79 -19.36 11.61
CA GLU A 126 15.66 -20.52 11.81
C GLU A 126 17.02 -20.39 11.12
N PHE A 127 17.20 -19.40 10.22
CA PHE A 127 18.44 -19.18 9.49
C PHE A 127 19.08 -17.81 9.83
N PRO A 128 20.39 -17.76 10.16
CA PRO A 128 21.06 -16.54 10.61
C PRO A 128 21.09 -15.39 9.57
N TYR A 129 20.83 -15.68 8.29
CA TYR A 129 20.74 -14.69 7.21
C TYR A 129 19.33 -14.52 6.63
N GLY A 130 18.34 -15.28 7.10
CA GLY A 130 17.00 -15.31 6.52
C GLY A 130 16.34 -13.92 6.51
N ALA A 131 16.36 -13.23 7.65
CA ALA A 131 15.72 -11.93 7.80
C ALA A 131 16.33 -10.84 6.88
N LYS A 132 17.63 -10.93 6.55
CA LYS A 132 18.28 -9.98 5.63
C LYS A 132 18.01 -10.32 4.17
N MET A 133 17.99 -11.62 3.83
CA MET A 133 17.71 -12.09 2.48
C MET A 133 16.28 -11.72 2.07
N ASP A 134 15.33 -11.92 2.98
CA ASP A 134 13.93 -11.59 2.77
C ASP A 134 13.69 -10.10 2.55
N LEU A 135 14.20 -9.24 3.44
CA LEU A 135 14.13 -7.78 3.27
C LEU A 135 14.68 -7.33 1.92
N THR A 136 15.74 -7.99 1.44
CA THR A 136 16.35 -7.67 0.15
C THR A 136 15.49 -8.16 -1.02
N LEU A 137 14.91 -9.36 -0.92
CA LEU A 137 14.05 -9.94 -1.96
C LEU A 137 12.72 -9.19 -2.09
N ASN A 138 12.05 -8.90 -0.98
CA ASN A 138 10.82 -8.12 -0.97
C ASN A 138 11.02 -6.70 -1.50
N ALA A 139 12.11 -6.05 -1.09
CA ALA A 139 12.46 -4.75 -1.66
C ALA A 139 12.68 -4.86 -3.18
N THR A 140 13.39 -5.89 -3.63
CA THR A 140 13.67 -6.12 -5.06
C THR A 140 12.40 -6.41 -5.86
N GLU A 141 11.48 -7.21 -5.34
CA GLU A 141 10.18 -7.49 -5.97
C GLU A 141 9.31 -6.23 -6.04
N TYR A 142 9.29 -5.42 -4.98
CA TYR A 142 8.63 -4.12 -4.99
C TYR A 142 9.22 -3.19 -6.07
N TYR A 143 10.54 -3.10 -6.17
CA TYR A 143 11.20 -2.32 -7.22
C TYR A 143 10.92 -2.87 -8.63
N LEU A 144 10.89 -4.20 -8.81
CA LEU A 144 10.56 -4.82 -10.09
C LEU A 144 9.11 -4.55 -10.49
N PHE A 145 8.17 -4.64 -9.54
CA PHE A 145 6.75 -4.35 -9.76
C PHE A 145 6.55 -2.89 -10.17
N VAL A 146 7.23 -1.95 -9.50
CA VAL A 146 7.20 -0.52 -9.86
C VAL A 146 7.80 -0.29 -11.25
N LEU A 147 8.88 -0.97 -11.62
CA LEU A 147 9.50 -0.85 -12.95
C LEU A 147 8.65 -1.49 -14.06
N TYR A 148 7.91 -2.56 -13.76
CA TYR A 148 7.06 -3.25 -14.75
C TYR A 148 5.75 -2.48 -15.04
N ILE A 149 5.33 -1.60 -14.13
CA ILE A 149 4.10 -0.79 -14.25
C ILE A 149 4.33 0.56 -14.92
N TYR A 150 5.57 1.06 -14.96
CA TYR A 150 5.92 2.22 -15.79
C TYR A 150 6.35 1.74 -17.19
N PRO A 151 5.47 1.74 -18.21
CA PRO A 151 5.97 1.74 -19.57
C PRO A 151 6.79 3.02 -19.72
N ALA A 152 8.07 2.86 -20.06
CA ALA A 152 8.87 3.95 -20.59
C ALA A 152 8.14 4.49 -21.83
N THR A 153 7.38 5.56 -21.64
CA THR A 153 6.87 6.44 -22.69
C THR A 153 7.57 7.78 -22.57
#